data_AF-A0A820YB91-F1
#
_entry.id   AF-A0A820YB91-F1
#
_cell.length_a   1.000
_cell.length_b   1.000
_cell.length_c   1.000
_cell.angle_alpha   90.00
_cell.angle_beta   90.00
_cell.angle_gamma   90.00
#
_symmetry.space_group_name_H-M   'P 1'
#
loop_
_entity.id
_entity.type
_entity.pdbx_description
1 polymer ?
#
loop_
_entity_poly.entity_id
_entity_poly.type
_entity_poly.pdbx_seq_one_letter_code
_entity_poly.pdbx_strand_id
1 'polypeptide(L)'
;HRIKSFYSSNLFVIDLIFTSSSIVSKFHRLETLILKNLESKYLGKILKYLTLLPHLFSLTIALVDCKSNKTTLYRQTFSLPVLKYCKLSYEECAEPESLLLIINKYITIEHMAIKNSFEFYELDALLTYVPQLRRFCGVIH
;
A
#
# COMPACT_ATOMS: atom_id res chain seq x y z
N HIS A 1 2.81 -15.63 -21.79
CA HIS A 1 1.84 -15.40 -20.70
C HIS A 1 1.96 -13.97 -20.19
N ARG A 2 0.86 -13.22 -20.06
CA ARG A 2 0.84 -11.85 -19.51
C ARG A 2 0.18 -11.91 -18.12
N ILE A 3 0.98 -11.76 -17.06
CA ILE A 3 0.52 -11.89 -15.67
C ILE A 3 -0.30 -10.66 -15.29
N LYS A 4 -1.59 -10.85 -14.96
CA LYS A 4 -2.49 -9.78 -14.48
C LYS A 4 -2.55 -9.70 -12.95
N SER A 5 -2.38 -10.83 -12.28
CA SER A 5 -2.42 -10.91 -10.83
C SER A 5 -1.17 -11.63 -10.35
N PHE A 6 -0.51 -11.06 -9.35
CA PHE A 6 0.67 -11.64 -8.73
C PHE A 6 0.45 -11.74 -7.23
N TYR A 7 0.71 -12.94 -6.71
CA TYR A 7 0.67 -13.25 -5.30
C TYR A 7 2.03 -13.79 -4.88
N SER A 8 2.60 -13.24 -3.82
CA SER A 8 3.74 -13.86 -3.16
C SER A 8 3.68 -13.65 -1.65
N SER A 9 3.98 -14.73 -0.92
CA SER A 9 4.30 -14.71 0.50
C SER A 9 5.75 -15.11 0.77
N ASN A 10 6.55 -15.25 -0.29
CA ASN A 10 7.94 -15.69 -0.22
C ASN A 10 8.86 -14.48 -0.43
N LEU A 11 9.62 -14.14 0.61
CA LEU A 11 10.50 -12.97 0.61
C LEU A 11 11.57 -13.04 -0.49
N PHE A 12 12.12 -14.21 -0.79
CA PHE A 12 13.10 -14.38 -1.87
C PHE A 12 12.51 -14.04 -3.24
N VAL A 13 11.27 -14.45 -3.49
CA VAL A 13 10.57 -14.14 -4.75
C VAL A 13 10.26 -12.64 -4.84
N ILE A 14 9.82 -12.04 -3.74
CA ILE A 14 9.55 -10.60 -3.65
C ILE A 14 10.84 -9.83 -3.94
N ASP A 15 11.92 -10.14 -3.22
CA ASP A 15 13.19 -9.44 -3.40
C ASP A 15 13.70 -9.60 -4.83
N LEU A 16 13.69 -10.82 -5.39
CA LEU A 16 14.08 -11.08 -6.78
C LEU A 16 13.32 -10.18 -7.77
N ILE A 17 11.99 -10.06 -7.63
CA ILE A 17 11.18 -9.23 -8.53
C ILE A 17 11.47 -7.75 -8.34
N PHE A 18 11.57 -7.30 -7.09
CA PHE A 18 11.76 -5.90 -6.71
C PHE A 18 13.25 -5.54 -6.50
N THR A 19 14.17 -6.27 -7.14
CA THR A 19 15.61 -5.91 -7.20
C THR A 19 15.91 -4.91 -8.31
N SER A 20 15.14 -4.92 -9.39
CA SER A 20 15.41 -4.14 -10.59
C SER A 20 14.13 -3.66 -11.27
N SER A 21 14.14 -2.40 -11.72
CA SER A 21 13.06 -1.84 -12.55
C SER A 21 12.86 -2.62 -13.85
N SER A 22 13.91 -3.25 -14.39
CA SER A 22 13.83 -4.05 -15.62
C SER A 22 13.06 -5.36 -15.44
N ILE A 23 13.00 -5.89 -14.22
CA ILE A 23 12.18 -7.07 -13.91
C ILE A 23 10.74 -6.62 -13.70
N VAL A 24 10.53 -5.57 -12.89
CA VAL A 24 9.19 -5.03 -12.60
C VAL A 24 8.48 -4.56 -13.87
N SER A 25 9.19 -3.94 -14.82
CA SER A 25 8.59 -3.48 -16.08
C SER A 25 8.03 -4.61 -16.96
N LYS A 26 8.51 -5.85 -16.79
CA LYS A 26 7.92 -7.03 -17.46
C LYS A 26 6.47 -7.26 -17.01
N PHE A 27 6.10 -6.77 -15.84
CA PHE A 27 4.76 -6.82 -15.27
C PHE A 27 3.90 -5.58 -15.61
N HIS A 28 4.16 -4.88 -16.73
CA HIS A 28 3.40 -3.68 -17.14
C HIS A 28 1.87 -3.84 -17.18
N ARG A 29 1.33 -5.08 -17.31
CA ARG A 29 -0.12 -5.38 -17.29
C ARG A 29 -0.63 -5.88 -15.94
N LEU A 30 0.20 -5.79 -14.90
CA LEU A 30 -0.21 -6.22 -13.57
C LEU A 30 -1.30 -5.30 -13.05
N GLU A 31 -2.42 -5.91 -12.73
CA GLU A 31 -3.64 -5.29 -12.25
C GLU A 31 -3.80 -5.46 -10.74
N THR A 32 -3.38 -6.62 -10.23
CA THR A 32 -3.50 -6.97 -8.81
C THR A 32 -2.17 -7.47 -8.26
N LEU A 33 -1.75 -6.91 -7.13
CA LEU A 33 -0.58 -7.34 -6.40
C LEU A 33 -0.95 -7.68 -4.96
N ILE A 34 -0.60 -8.90 -4.52
CA ILE A 34 -0.78 -9.36 -3.16
C ILE A 34 0.58 -9.81 -2.62
N LEU A 35 1.09 -9.06 -1.65
CA LEU A 35 2.32 -9.37 -0.94
C LEU A 35 1.99 -9.69 0.51
N LYS A 36 2.40 -10.86 0.97
CA LYS A 36 2.27 -11.28 2.37
C LYS A 36 3.63 -11.58 2.96
N ASN A 37 3.69 -11.63 4.29
CA ASN A 37 4.88 -11.93 5.06
C ASN A 37 6.05 -10.98 4.73
N LEU A 38 5.75 -9.69 4.50
CA LEU A 38 6.73 -8.70 4.09
C LEU A 38 7.32 -7.97 5.30
N GLU A 39 8.64 -7.84 5.39
CA GLU A 39 9.24 -6.94 6.39
C GLU A 39 9.13 -5.47 5.92
N SER A 40 8.80 -4.57 6.84
CA SER A 40 8.54 -3.15 6.55
C SER A 40 9.75 -2.44 5.91
N LYS A 41 10.98 -2.92 6.17
CA LYS A 41 12.22 -2.39 5.56
C LYS A 41 12.23 -2.47 4.03
N TYR A 42 11.51 -3.41 3.42
CA TYR A 42 11.46 -3.56 1.95
C TYR A 42 10.38 -2.69 1.30
N LEU A 43 9.40 -2.24 2.09
CA LEU A 43 8.19 -1.62 1.60
C LEU A 43 8.47 -0.37 0.77
N GLY A 44 9.33 0.53 1.25
CA GLY A 44 9.65 1.77 0.53
C GLY A 44 10.24 1.51 -0.86
N LYS A 45 11.14 0.52 -0.97
CA LYS A 45 11.72 0.08 -2.24
C LYS A 45 10.66 -0.49 -3.17
N ILE A 46 9.80 -1.38 -2.65
CA ILE A 46 8.71 -2.01 -3.41
C ILE A 46 7.75 -0.95 -3.94
N LEU A 47 7.22 -0.08 -3.07
CA LEU A 47 6.27 0.97 -3.45
C LEU A 47 6.83 1.90 -4.53
N LYS A 48 8.13 2.23 -4.48
CA LYS A 48 8.80 2.98 -5.54
C LYS A 48 8.68 2.28 -6.89
N TYR A 49 8.88 0.98 -6.96
CA TYR A 49 8.73 0.24 -8.22
C TYR A 49 7.27 0.10 -8.67
N LEU A 50 6.31 0.05 -7.74
CA LEU A 50 4.89 -0.04 -8.09
C LEU A 50 4.40 1.20 -8.86
N THR A 51 5.03 2.35 -8.69
CA THR A 51 4.74 3.55 -9.50
C THR A 51 4.98 3.33 -11.01
N LEU A 52 5.77 2.33 -11.38
CA LEU A 52 6.07 1.96 -12.77
C LEU A 52 4.99 1.05 -13.38
N LEU A 53 3.98 0.64 -12.62
CA LEU A 53 2.94 -0.30 -13.05
C LEU A 53 1.65 0.46 -13.40
N PRO A 54 1.41 0.80 -14.68
CA PRO A 54 0.35 1.73 -15.08
C PRO A 54 -1.07 1.16 -14.91
N HIS A 55 -1.20 -0.13 -14.66
CA HIS A 55 -2.49 -0.81 -14.54
C HIS A 55 -2.76 -1.36 -13.14
N LEU A 56 -1.88 -1.09 -12.16
CA LEU A 56 -1.99 -1.65 -10.82
C LEU A 56 -3.09 -0.95 -10.02
N PHE A 57 -4.33 -1.44 -10.16
CA PHE A 57 -5.49 -0.87 -9.49
C PHE A 57 -5.81 -1.52 -8.14
N SER A 58 -5.21 -2.68 -7.83
CA SER A 58 -5.42 -3.40 -6.57
C SER A 58 -4.11 -3.80 -5.89
N LEU A 59 -3.95 -3.40 -4.63
CA LEU A 59 -2.79 -3.70 -3.80
C LEU A 59 -3.21 -4.26 -2.45
N THR A 60 -2.64 -5.40 -2.07
CA THR A 60 -2.73 -5.96 -0.73
C THR A 60 -1.33 -6.18 -0.18
N ILE A 61 -1.04 -5.62 0.99
CA ILE A 61 0.21 -5.80 1.70
C ILE A 61 -0.09 -6.29 3.12
N ALA A 62 0.53 -7.41 3.51
CA ALA A 62 0.56 -7.88 4.89
C ALA A 62 2.02 -7.88 5.38
N LEU A 63 2.32 -6.96 6.29
CA LEU A 63 3.62 -6.85 6.93
C LEU A 63 3.71 -7.78 8.14
N VAL A 64 4.90 -8.34 8.38
CA VAL A 64 5.20 -9.12 9.60
C VAL A 64 5.71 -8.25 10.75
N ASP A 65 6.17 -7.04 10.44
CA ASP A 65 6.60 -6.04 11.40
C ASP A 65 6.14 -4.65 10.95
N CYS A 66 6.07 -3.70 11.89
CA CYS A 66 5.83 -2.30 11.55
C CYS A 66 6.88 -1.37 12.16
N LYS A 67 8.10 -1.44 11.63
CA LYS A 67 9.18 -0.50 11.99
C LYS A 67 9.07 0.84 11.29
N SER A 68 8.16 0.96 10.33
CA SER A 68 7.94 2.16 9.53
C SER A 68 6.82 2.99 10.13
N ASN A 69 6.97 4.31 10.15
CA ASN A 69 5.90 5.23 10.56
C ASN A 69 4.66 5.03 9.64
N LYS A 70 3.46 4.85 10.25
CA LYS A 70 2.16 4.71 9.57
C LYS A 70 1.95 5.77 8.49
N THR A 71 2.28 7.02 8.80
CA THR A 71 2.14 8.18 7.90
C THR A 71 2.96 7.99 6.62
N THR A 72 4.18 7.46 6.73
CA THR A 72 5.03 7.19 5.56
C THR A 72 4.46 6.06 4.69
N LEU A 73 3.94 5.00 5.30
CA LEU A 73 3.29 3.90 4.60
C LEU A 73 2.08 4.40 3.79
N TYR A 74 1.18 5.17 4.41
CA TYR A 74 0.03 5.73 3.72
C TYR A 74 0.41 6.67 2.59
N ARG A 75 1.33 7.60 2.86
CA ARG A 75 1.85 8.53 1.85
C ARG A 75 2.33 7.82 0.60
N GLN A 76 3.21 6.84 0.76
CA GLN A 76 3.78 6.13 -0.38
C GLN A 76 2.72 5.29 -1.10
N THR A 77 1.81 4.65 -0.36
CA THR A 77 0.74 3.85 -0.94
C THR A 77 -0.26 4.70 -1.72
N PHE A 78 -0.64 5.87 -1.19
CA PHE A 78 -1.63 6.75 -1.81
C PHE A 78 -1.06 7.56 -2.98
N SER A 79 0.26 7.57 -3.16
CA SER A 79 0.91 8.11 -4.36
C SER A 79 0.77 7.23 -5.61
N LEU A 80 0.21 6.03 -5.49
CA LEU A 80 0.03 5.12 -6.62
C LEU A 80 -1.15 5.61 -7.50
N PRO A 81 -0.91 6.00 -8.77
CA PRO A 81 -1.81 6.88 -9.52
C PRO A 81 -3.15 6.24 -9.90
N VAL A 82 -3.20 4.92 -10.08
CA VAL A 82 -4.38 4.19 -10.56
C VAL A 82 -4.96 3.25 -9.49
N LEU A 83 -4.48 3.35 -8.24
CA LEU A 83 -4.85 2.43 -7.18
C LEU A 83 -6.27 2.72 -6.67
N LYS A 84 -7.18 1.77 -6.88
CA LYS A 84 -8.58 1.85 -6.44
C LYS A 84 -8.86 1.01 -5.19
N TYR A 85 -8.16 -0.11 -5.05
CA TYR A 85 -8.35 -1.06 -3.95
C TYR A 85 -7.05 -1.19 -3.17
N CYS A 86 -7.09 -0.85 -1.89
CA CYS A 86 -5.95 -0.92 -1.00
C CYS A 86 -6.29 -1.74 0.25
N LYS A 87 -5.49 -2.76 0.54
CA LYS A 87 -5.57 -3.51 1.79
C LYS A 87 -4.22 -3.55 2.48
N LEU A 88 -4.17 -3.04 3.70
CA LEU A 88 -2.97 -3.01 4.53
C LEU A 88 -3.23 -3.81 5.82
N SER A 89 -2.28 -4.67 6.18
CA SER A 89 -2.30 -5.44 7.43
C SER A 89 -0.91 -5.39 8.01
N TYR A 90 -0.77 -5.02 9.27
CA TYR A 90 0.52 -4.88 9.94
C TYR A 90 0.28 -4.81 11.45
N GLU A 91 1.26 -5.24 12.25
CA GLU A 91 1.22 -5.15 13.72
C GLU A 91 1.29 -3.69 14.21
N GLU A 92 1.14 -3.42 15.51
CA GLU A 92 1.27 -2.07 16.07
C GLU A 92 2.54 -1.37 15.57
N CYS A 93 2.35 -0.26 14.87
CA CYS A 93 3.44 0.60 14.43
C CYS A 93 3.78 1.58 15.54
N ALA A 94 5.01 2.10 15.52
CA ALA A 94 5.36 3.27 16.31
C ALA A 94 4.35 4.41 16.11
N GLU A 95 4.08 5.15 17.20
CA GLU A 95 3.16 6.29 17.29
C GLU A 95 3.20 7.19 16.06
N PRO A 96 2.04 7.64 15.56
CA PRO A 96 2.00 8.52 14.41
C PRO A 96 2.68 9.86 14.76
N GLU A 97 3.72 10.23 14.00
CA GLU A 97 3.91 11.66 13.76
C GLU A 97 2.65 12.11 13.01
N SER A 98 1.92 13.04 13.65
CA SER A 98 0.72 13.71 13.14
C SER A 98 0.60 13.60 11.62
N LEU A 99 -0.53 13.08 11.11
CA LEU A 99 -0.84 12.87 9.68
C LEU A 99 -0.80 14.14 8.81
N LEU A 100 -0.27 15.25 9.34
CA LEU A 100 -0.10 16.50 8.65
C LEU A 100 0.83 16.35 7.45
N LEU A 101 0.34 16.90 6.34
CA LEU A 101 1.04 17.10 5.06
C LEU A 101 1.11 15.84 4.18
N ILE A 102 0.04 15.58 3.42
CA ILE A 102 0.10 15.55 1.95
C ILE A 102 -1.31 15.63 1.35
N ILE A 103 -1.59 16.77 0.73
CA ILE A 103 -2.72 16.94 -0.18
C ILE A 103 -2.22 16.46 -1.54
N ASN A 104 -2.31 15.16 -1.82
CA ASN A 104 -2.08 14.69 -3.18
C ASN A 104 -3.40 14.75 -3.94
N LYS A 105 -3.49 15.66 -4.93
CA LYS A 105 -4.73 16.02 -5.63
C LYS A 105 -5.31 14.89 -6.52
N TYR A 106 -4.65 13.74 -6.58
CA TYR A 106 -4.93 12.65 -7.53
C TYR A 106 -5.12 11.27 -6.88
N ILE A 107 -5.51 11.22 -5.60
CA ILE A 107 -5.75 9.93 -4.94
C ILE A 107 -7.04 9.29 -5.49
N THR A 108 -6.93 8.07 -6.03
CA THR A 108 -8.01 7.35 -6.72
C THR A 108 -8.59 6.17 -5.92
N ILE A 109 -8.21 6.03 -4.65
CA ILE A 109 -8.63 4.90 -3.81
C ILE A 109 -10.13 5.00 -3.52
N GLU A 110 -10.88 3.96 -3.92
CA GLU A 110 -12.32 3.82 -3.72
C GLU A 110 -12.63 2.84 -2.59
N HIS A 111 -11.74 1.87 -2.35
CA HIS A 111 -11.89 0.81 -1.36
C HIS A 111 -10.64 0.66 -0.53
N MET A 112 -10.79 0.77 0.79
CA MET A 112 -9.68 0.63 1.74
C MET A 112 -10.04 -0.32 2.87
N ALA A 113 -9.12 -1.23 3.18
CA ALA A 113 -9.20 -2.09 4.35
C ALA A 113 -7.90 -2.01 5.13
N ILE A 114 -7.96 -1.68 6.42
CA ILE A 114 -6.79 -1.64 7.28
C ILE A 114 -7.01 -2.56 8.47
N LYS A 115 -6.17 -3.58 8.58
CA LYS A 115 -6.19 -4.53 9.69
C LYS A 115 -5.17 -4.09 10.75
N ASN A 116 -5.46 -2.97 11.41
CA ASN A 116 -4.76 -2.42 12.56
C ASN A 116 -5.76 -1.58 13.38
N SER A 117 -5.46 -1.32 14.65
CA SER A 117 -6.21 -0.39 15.49
C SER A 117 -6.06 1.04 14.98
N PHE A 118 -7.19 1.72 14.85
CA PHE A 118 -7.27 3.13 14.49
C PHE A 118 -7.93 3.92 15.60
N GLU A 119 -7.38 5.08 15.90
CA GLU A 119 -8.12 6.08 16.67
C GLU A 119 -9.10 6.82 15.77
N PHE A 120 -10.23 7.27 16.33
CA PHE A 120 -11.25 7.96 15.56
C PHE A 120 -10.73 9.21 14.83
N TYR A 121 -9.81 9.97 15.44
CA TYR A 121 -9.21 11.15 14.79
C TYR A 121 -8.32 10.78 13.59
N GLU A 122 -7.68 9.61 13.61
CA GLU A 122 -6.87 9.13 12.48
C GLU A 122 -7.78 8.80 11.28
N LEU A 123 -9.00 8.31 11.54
CA LEU A 123 -9.99 8.06 10.50
C LEU A 123 -10.46 9.37 9.85
N ASP A 124 -10.77 10.40 10.64
CA ASP A 124 -11.20 11.70 10.11
C ASP A 124 -10.12 12.33 9.22
N ALA A 125 -8.87 12.28 9.69
CA ALA A 125 -7.72 12.67 8.90
C ALA A 125 -7.62 11.85 7.61
N LEU A 126 -7.69 10.52 7.70
CA LEU A 126 -7.65 9.62 6.54
C LEU A 126 -8.71 9.98 5.50
N LEU A 127 -9.96 10.16 5.90
CA LEU A 127 -11.08 10.49 5.02
C LEU A 127 -10.87 11.81 4.27
N THR A 128 -10.19 12.77 4.90
CA THR A 128 -9.81 14.04 4.24
C THR A 128 -8.83 13.81 3.09
N TYR A 129 -7.98 12.77 3.16
CA TYR A 129 -6.98 12.45 2.13
C TYR A 129 -7.50 11.56 1.01
N VAL A 130 -8.53 10.74 1.25
CA VAL A 130 -9.09 9.83 0.24
C VAL A 130 -10.54 10.23 -0.11
N PRO A 131 -10.75 11.38 -0.79
CA PRO A 131 -12.10 11.91 -1.04
C PRO A 131 -12.96 11.01 -1.95
N GLN A 132 -12.34 10.07 -2.68
CA GLN A 132 -13.04 9.10 -3.52
C GLN A 132 -13.39 7.80 -2.78
N LEU A 133 -13.08 7.69 -1.48
CA LEU A 133 -13.31 6.50 -0.70
C LEU A 133 -14.82 6.25 -0.54
N ARG A 134 -15.27 5.08 -0.99
CA ARG A 134 -16.66 4.63 -0.90
C ARG A 134 -16.87 3.53 0.13
N ARG A 135 -15.81 2.76 0.41
CA ARG A 135 -15.85 1.70 1.42
C ARG A 135 -14.57 1.70 2.24
N PHE A 136 -14.73 1.82 3.54
CA PHE A 136 -13.68 1.64 4.54
C PHE A 136 -13.98 0.42 5.40
N CYS A 137 -12.95 -0.32 5.77
CA CYS A 137 -13.04 -1.42 6.72
C CYS A 137 -11.82 -1.37 7.66
N GLY A 138 -12.05 -1.20 8.95
CA GLY A 138 -11.01 -1.13 9.98
C GLY A 138 -11.58 -1.33 11.37
N VAL A 139 -10.72 -1.56 12.36
CA VAL A 139 -11.09 -1.64 13.78
C VAL A 139 -10.84 -0.25 14.38
N ILE A 140 -11.91 0.42 14.80
CA ILE A 140 -11.86 1.75 15.39
C ILE A 140 -11.98 1.59 16.91
N HIS A 141 -11.03 2.18 17.65
CA HIS A 141 -11.04 2.25 19.11
C HIS A 141 -11.49 3.62 19.60
#